data_AF-A0A7L5JMQ9-F1
#
_entry.id   AF-A0A7L5JMQ9-F1
#
_cell.length_a   1.000
_cell.length_b   1.000
_cell.length_c   1.000
_cell.angle_alpha   90.00
_cell.angle_beta   90.00
_cell.angle_gamma   90.00
#
_symmetry.space_group_name_H-M   'P 1'
#
loop_
_entity.id
_entity.type
_entity.pdbx_description
1 polymer ?
#
loop_
_entity_poly.entity_id
_entity_poly.type
_entity_poly.pdbx_seq_one_letter_code
_entity_poly.pdbx_strand_id
1 'polypeptide(L)'
;MKTYNRLPHILNRNIFLKEKKFSTQEIKECLSKNDYKNLTPRGRLLVSKLFKEIEDNEDLEAILNAYNLNLKDIEDIYKSSTYCDCGFSFWDNLFNIEINKEPKKPYVPLKSSEIKSPRLRQLIENIECLEAVCWDYDINASNVYRILKTKNDENFPISFDVLRKKVLKYISIDNLQKIFTLEELIEIFNGINPNTIRNPETRDFYVVKIELYLHDPKDYTFNCFWQTPFPANQKVTSIIRNYLGTMNKQDIHTLCKKFGKDRVLQELNNKYRELFEIGFFDVKGWKIPLSGKYEDYELFKILLEIVNEFETN
;
A
#
# COMPACT_ATOMS: atom_id res chain seq x y z
N MET A 1 -35.72 20.21 -6.66
CA MET A 1 -34.55 20.20 -5.76
C MET A 1 -33.65 19.05 -6.22
N LYS A 2 -32.42 19.29 -6.69
CA LYS A 2 -31.50 18.21 -7.04
C LYS A 2 -31.02 17.60 -5.71
N THR A 3 -31.61 16.50 -5.28
CA THR A 3 -31.09 15.68 -4.18
C THR A 3 -29.68 15.28 -4.57
N TYR A 4 -28.69 15.83 -3.87
CA TYR A 4 -27.30 15.47 -4.05
C TYR A 4 -27.19 14.01 -3.62
N ASN A 5 -27.20 13.10 -4.60
CA ASN A 5 -27.21 11.68 -4.31
C ASN A 5 -25.81 11.32 -3.78
N ARG A 6 -25.64 11.34 -2.45
CA ARG A 6 -24.39 11.03 -1.73
C ARG A 6 -23.99 9.55 -1.93
N LEU A 7 -24.89 8.75 -2.50
CA LEU A 7 -24.84 7.29 -2.54
C LEU A 7 -23.86 6.70 -3.57
N PRO A 8 -23.76 7.17 -4.84
CA PRO A 8 -22.63 6.81 -5.69
C PRO A 8 -21.29 7.18 -5.07
N HIS A 9 -21.23 8.23 -4.24
CA HIS A 9 -20.02 8.61 -3.55
C HIS A 9 -19.70 7.66 -2.38
N ILE A 10 -20.69 7.15 -1.65
CA ILE A 10 -20.52 6.16 -0.56
C ILE A 10 -20.07 4.81 -1.12
N LEU A 11 -20.81 4.27 -2.08
CA LEU A 11 -20.49 2.96 -2.68
C LEU A 11 -19.19 2.98 -3.50
N ASN A 12 -18.80 4.15 -4.03
CA ASN A 12 -17.50 4.34 -4.69
C ASN A 12 -16.41 4.96 -3.80
N ARG A 13 -16.67 5.14 -2.49
CA ARG A 13 -15.68 5.70 -1.56
C ARG A 13 -14.51 4.73 -1.44
N ASN A 14 -13.27 5.24 -1.51
CA ASN A 14 -12.04 4.44 -1.43
C ASN A 14 -11.85 3.39 -2.54
N ILE A 15 -12.63 3.46 -3.62
CA ILE A 15 -12.30 2.80 -4.89
C ILE A 15 -11.23 3.68 -5.52
N PHE A 16 -10.00 3.18 -5.64
CA PHE A 16 -8.89 3.99 -6.16
C PHE A 16 -9.21 4.42 -7.59
N LEU A 17 -8.74 5.60 -8.02
CA LEU A 17 -9.01 6.18 -9.35
C LEU A 17 -8.70 5.26 -10.56
N LYS A 18 -7.93 4.18 -10.37
CA LYS A 18 -7.66 3.16 -11.39
C LYS A 18 -8.66 2.00 -11.42
N GLU A 19 -9.48 1.83 -10.37
CA GLU A 19 -10.60 0.90 -10.36
C GLU A 19 -11.81 1.61 -11.01
N LYS A 20 -12.44 0.95 -11.99
CA LYS A 20 -13.69 1.43 -12.58
C LYS A 20 -14.70 1.61 -11.43
N LYS A 21 -15.31 2.79 -11.30
CA LYS A 21 -16.45 2.99 -10.38
C LYS A 21 -17.54 1.98 -10.70
N PHE A 22 -18.26 1.52 -9.68
CA PHE A 22 -19.45 0.70 -9.88
C PHE A 22 -20.44 1.46 -10.77
N SER A 23 -20.78 0.84 -11.90
CA SER A 23 -21.79 1.40 -12.80
C SER A 23 -23.19 1.17 -12.22
N THR A 24 -24.15 2.01 -12.58
CA THR A 24 -25.56 1.82 -12.19
C THR A 24 -26.07 0.43 -12.58
N GLN A 25 -25.69 -0.07 -13.75
CA GLN A 25 -26.08 -1.39 -14.23
C GLN A 25 -25.49 -2.51 -13.36
N GLU A 26 -24.20 -2.40 -13.03
CA GLU A 26 -23.51 -3.35 -12.17
C GLU A 26 -24.12 -3.42 -10.76
N ILE A 27 -24.50 -2.27 -10.21
CA ILE A 27 -25.17 -2.20 -8.90
C ILE A 27 -26.51 -2.94 -8.95
N LYS A 28 -27.32 -2.69 -9.99
CA LYS A 28 -28.60 -3.36 -10.18
C LYS A 28 -28.44 -4.87 -10.33
N GLU A 29 -27.60 -5.30 -11.26
CA GLU A 29 -27.36 -6.72 -11.53
C GLU A 29 -26.86 -7.48 -10.30
N CYS A 30 -26.04 -6.82 -9.47
CA CYS A 30 -25.52 -7.40 -8.25
C CYS A 30 -26.57 -7.49 -7.14
N LEU A 31 -27.29 -6.39 -6.87
CA LEU A 31 -28.22 -6.30 -5.75
C LEU A 31 -29.62 -6.89 -6.04
N SER A 32 -29.87 -7.30 -7.29
CA SER A 32 -31.04 -8.11 -7.68
C SER A 32 -30.77 -9.62 -7.65
N LYS A 33 -29.60 -10.06 -7.17
CA LYS A 33 -29.36 -11.49 -6.87
C LYS A 33 -29.98 -11.84 -5.52
N ASN A 34 -30.31 -13.11 -5.30
CA ASN A 34 -30.96 -13.57 -4.07
C ASN A 34 -30.04 -14.44 -3.17
N ASP A 35 -28.78 -14.63 -3.56
CA ASP A 35 -27.82 -15.41 -2.79
C ASP A 35 -26.41 -14.80 -2.92
N TYR A 36 -25.80 -14.50 -1.78
CA TYR A 36 -24.45 -13.96 -1.67
C TYR A 36 -23.40 -14.83 -2.36
N LYS A 37 -23.55 -16.15 -2.35
CA LYS A 37 -22.59 -17.08 -2.98
C LYS A 37 -22.54 -16.93 -4.50
N ASN A 38 -23.65 -16.51 -5.11
CA ASN A 38 -23.78 -16.31 -6.55
C ASN A 38 -23.18 -14.96 -7.02
N LEU A 39 -22.70 -14.13 -6.09
CA LEU A 39 -22.06 -12.86 -6.43
C LEU A 39 -20.63 -13.08 -6.92
N THR A 40 -20.25 -12.28 -7.91
CA THR A 40 -18.84 -12.14 -8.32
C THR A 40 -18.03 -11.55 -7.15
N PRO A 41 -16.70 -11.73 -7.11
CA PRO A 41 -15.86 -11.11 -6.08
C PRO A 41 -16.10 -9.60 -5.96
N ARG A 42 -16.26 -8.93 -7.11
CA ARG A 42 -16.57 -7.51 -7.18
C ARG A 42 -17.98 -7.16 -6.66
N GLY A 43 -18.96 -8.02 -6.90
CA GLY A 43 -20.29 -7.89 -6.30
C GLY A 43 -20.29 -8.07 -4.78
N ARG A 44 -19.48 -9.00 -4.25
CA ARG A 44 -19.29 -9.17 -2.81
C ARG A 44 -18.68 -7.94 -2.15
N LEU A 45 -17.75 -7.25 -2.82
CA LEU A 45 -17.21 -5.97 -2.36
C LEU A 45 -18.30 -4.88 -2.28
N LEU A 46 -19.15 -4.79 -3.31
CA LEU A 46 -20.27 -3.84 -3.32
C LEU A 46 -21.21 -4.08 -2.14
N VAL A 47 -21.60 -5.34 -1.90
CA VAL A 47 -22.45 -5.76 -0.79
C VAL A 47 -21.80 -5.49 0.57
N SER A 48 -20.50 -5.75 0.70
CA SER A 48 -19.73 -5.41 1.92
C SER A 48 -19.82 -3.92 2.25
N LYS A 49 -19.64 -3.06 1.24
CA LYS A 49 -19.74 -1.60 1.39
C LYS A 49 -21.15 -1.16 1.74
N LEU A 50 -22.15 -1.73 1.06
CA LEU A 50 -23.56 -1.47 1.32
C LEU A 50 -23.88 -1.70 2.80
N PHE A 51 -23.54 -2.88 3.32
CA PHE A 51 -23.90 -3.24 4.70
C PHE A 51 -23.10 -2.49 5.77
N LYS A 52 -21.87 -2.07 5.46
CA LYS A 52 -21.03 -1.31 6.38
C LYS A 52 -21.35 0.17 6.47
N GLU A 53 -21.82 0.78 5.38
CA GLU A 53 -21.94 2.24 5.29
C GLU A 53 -23.39 2.74 5.44
N ILE A 54 -24.39 1.87 5.31
CA ILE A 54 -25.80 2.23 5.53
C ILE A 54 -26.17 1.88 6.96
N GLU A 55 -26.58 2.92 7.69
CA GLU A 55 -26.92 2.82 9.11
C GLU A 55 -28.34 3.35 9.41
N ASP A 56 -29.07 3.86 8.41
CA ASP A 56 -30.41 4.42 8.56
C ASP A 56 -31.34 4.13 7.37
N ASN A 57 -32.64 4.35 7.60
CA ASN A 57 -33.69 4.09 6.61
C ASN A 57 -33.69 5.09 5.45
N GLU A 58 -33.22 6.33 5.66
CA GLU A 58 -33.21 7.35 4.61
C GLU A 58 -32.22 6.95 3.50
N ASP A 59 -31.01 6.52 3.88
CA ASP A 59 -29.99 6.04 2.95
C ASP A 59 -30.43 4.74 2.23
N LEU A 60 -31.10 3.82 2.95
CA LEU A 60 -31.65 2.60 2.38
C LEU A 60 -32.74 2.89 1.33
N GLU A 61 -33.75 3.69 1.68
CA GLU A 61 -34.83 4.06 0.76
C GLU A 61 -34.29 4.78 -0.47
N ALA A 62 -33.31 5.66 -0.29
CA ALA A 62 -32.67 6.36 -1.39
C ALA A 62 -31.94 5.39 -2.35
N ILE A 63 -31.31 4.31 -1.84
CA ILE A 63 -30.71 3.27 -2.69
C ILE A 63 -31.76 2.43 -3.41
N LEU A 64 -32.79 1.96 -2.71
CA LEU A 64 -33.85 1.17 -3.30
C LEU A 64 -34.50 1.93 -4.46
N ASN A 65 -34.79 3.22 -4.25
CA ASN A 65 -35.38 4.09 -5.27
C ASN A 65 -34.43 4.42 -6.41
N ALA A 66 -33.17 4.78 -6.12
CA ALA A 66 -32.21 5.18 -7.16
C ALA A 66 -31.89 4.04 -8.14
N TYR A 67 -31.89 2.80 -7.65
CA TYR A 67 -31.53 1.63 -8.44
C TYR A 67 -32.73 0.71 -8.75
N ASN A 68 -33.94 1.09 -8.33
CA ASN A 68 -35.16 0.28 -8.50
C ASN A 68 -34.96 -1.17 -8.01
N LEU A 69 -34.47 -1.28 -6.78
CA LEU A 69 -34.15 -2.56 -6.13
C LEU A 69 -35.32 -3.01 -5.26
N ASN A 70 -35.42 -4.33 -5.07
CA ASN A 70 -36.37 -4.92 -4.13
C ASN A 70 -35.69 -5.11 -2.78
N LEU A 71 -36.30 -4.62 -1.70
CA LEU A 71 -35.81 -4.83 -0.33
C LEU A 71 -35.66 -6.34 -0.02
N LYS A 72 -36.52 -7.18 -0.61
CA LYS A 72 -36.46 -8.63 -0.42
C LYS A 72 -35.18 -9.26 -0.96
N ASP A 73 -34.69 -8.79 -2.10
CA ASP A 73 -33.43 -9.29 -2.68
C ASP A 73 -32.25 -8.93 -1.77
N ILE A 74 -32.27 -7.72 -1.18
CA ILE A 74 -31.25 -7.27 -0.21
C ILE A 74 -31.31 -8.11 1.07
N GLU A 75 -32.50 -8.39 1.59
CA GLU A 75 -32.70 -9.27 2.73
C GLU A 75 -32.12 -10.67 2.48
N ASP A 76 -32.41 -11.24 1.31
CA ASP A 76 -31.96 -12.59 0.94
C ASP A 76 -30.43 -12.64 0.75
N ILE A 77 -29.82 -11.59 0.16
CA ILE A 77 -28.36 -11.42 0.12
C ILE A 77 -27.79 -11.32 1.54
N TYR A 78 -28.38 -10.50 2.41
CA TYR A 78 -27.88 -10.29 3.77
C TYR A 78 -27.86 -11.61 4.54
N LYS A 79 -29.01 -12.31 4.58
CA LYS A 79 -29.19 -13.59 5.29
C LYS A 79 -28.31 -14.72 4.77
N SER A 80 -28.00 -14.73 3.47
CA SER A 80 -27.11 -15.73 2.86
C SER A 80 -25.62 -15.38 2.97
N SER A 81 -25.29 -14.15 3.38
CA SER A 81 -23.92 -13.66 3.49
C SER A 81 -23.28 -13.97 4.84
N THR A 82 -21.95 -13.83 4.91
CA THR A 82 -21.21 -13.89 6.18
C THR A 82 -21.43 -12.65 7.06
N TYR A 83 -22.10 -11.60 6.54
CA TYR A 83 -22.36 -10.35 7.26
C TYR A 83 -23.55 -10.41 8.23
N CYS A 84 -24.46 -11.36 8.04
CA CYS A 84 -25.60 -11.58 8.94
C CYS A 84 -25.16 -11.95 10.38
N ASP A 85 -23.94 -12.46 10.54
CA ASP A 85 -23.36 -12.79 11.84
C ASP A 85 -22.38 -11.70 12.33
N CYS A 86 -22.22 -10.57 11.63
CA CYS A 86 -21.21 -9.54 11.94
C CYS A 86 -21.67 -8.46 12.93
N GLY A 87 -22.94 -8.45 13.35
CA GLY A 87 -23.47 -7.47 14.32
C GLY A 87 -23.72 -6.09 13.72
N PHE A 88 -24.20 -6.02 12.48
CA PHE A 88 -24.62 -4.76 11.88
C PHE A 88 -26.03 -4.41 12.35
N SER A 89 -26.11 -3.74 13.51
CA SER A 89 -27.37 -3.52 14.23
C SER A 89 -28.51 -2.96 13.40
N PHE A 90 -28.23 -2.08 12.43
CA PHE A 90 -29.26 -1.57 11.52
C PHE A 90 -29.92 -2.70 10.72
N TRP A 91 -29.11 -3.51 10.05
CA TRP A 91 -29.58 -4.61 9.20
C TRP A 91 -30.17 -5.77 10.01
N ASP A 92 -29.55 -6.10 11.14
CA ASP A 92 -30.05 -7.13 12.06
C ASP A 92 -31.46 -6.77 12.55
N ASN A 93 -31.68 -5.53 12.97
CA ASN A 93 -33.00 -5.04 13.39
C ASN A 93 -33.99 -4.99 12.22
N LEU A 94 -33.56 -4.50 11.05
CA LEU A 94 -34.41 -4.38 9.88
C LEU A 94 -34.95 -5.74 9.41
N PHE A 95 -34.13 -6.79 9.49
CA PHE A 95 -34.47 -8.13 9.00
C PHE A 95 -34.82 -9.14 10.10
N ASN A 96 -35.00 -8.67 11.33
CA ASN A 96 -35.32 -9.47 12.52
C ASN A 96 -34.37 -10.65 12.71
N ILE A 97 -33.06 -10.39 12.68
CA ILE A 97 -32.02 -11.39 12.96
C ILE A 97 -31.79 -11.47 14.46
N GLU A 98 -32.00 -12.64 15.06
CA GLU A 98 -31.68 -12.85 16.48
C GLU A 98 -30.16 -12.94 16.69
N ILE A 99 -29.59 -11.94 17.36
CA ILE A 99 -28.17 -11.89 17.74
C ILE A 99 -27.94 -12.81 18.95
N ASN A 100 -28.02 -14.12 18.74
CA ASN A 100 -27.81 -15.13 19.79
C ASN A 100 -26.34 -15.56 19.92
N LYS A 101 -25.40 -14.92 19.21
CA LYS A 101 -23.99 -15.32 19.14
C LYS A 101 -23.07 -14.09 19.10
N GLU A 102 -21.87 -14.21 19.64
CA GLU A 102 -20.82 -13.20 19.46
C GLU A 102 -20.62 -12.91 17.96
N PRO A 103 -20.47 -11.63 17.57
CA PRO A 103 -20.33 -11.25 16.18
C PRO A 103 -19.12 -11.96 15.56
N LYS A 104 -19.38 -12.76 14.52
CA LYS A 104 -18.33 -13.45 13.76
C LYS A 104 -17.77 -12.49 12.73
N LYS A 105 -16.45 -12.50 12.58
CA LYS A 105 -15.79 -11.85 11.44
C LYS A 105 -16.31 -12.48 10.14
N PRO A 106 -16.41 -11.71 9.04
CA PRO A 106 -16.94 -12.22 7.76
C PRO A 106 -16.10 -13.34 7.15
N TYR A 107 -14.90 -13.58 7.69
CA TYR A 107 -14.06 -14.74 7.41
C TYR A 107 -13.67 -15.42 8.73
N VAL A 108 -13.51 -16.75 8.72
CA VAL A 108 -12.92 -17.48 9.83
C VAL A 108 -11.41 -17.57 9.56
N PRO A 109 -10.55 -16.89 10.34
CA PRO A 109 -9.11 -16.99 10.17
C PRO A 109 -8.67 -18.43 10.45
N LEU A 110 -7.81 -18.97 9.58
CA LEU A 110 -7.15 -20.25 9.84
C LEU A 110 -6.15 -20.02 10.96
N LYS A 111 -6.43 -20.52 12.17
CA LYS A 111 -5.51 -20.36 13.30
C LYS A 111 -4.35 -21.31 13.14
N SER A 112 -3.12 -20.81 13.25
CA SER A 112 -1.91 -21.63 13.30
C SER A 112 -1.99 -22.80 14.29
N SER A 113 -2.61 -22.58 15.45
CA SER A 113 -2.84 -23.59 16.49
C SER A 113 -3.61 -24.83 16.02
N GLU A 114 -4.43 -24.71 14.98
CA GLU A 114 -5.26 -25.79 14.43
C GLU A 114 -4.50 -26.65 13.40
N ILE A 115 -3.28 -26.24 13.01
CA ILE A 115 -2.49 -26.87 11.96
C ILE A 115 -1.55 -27.91 12.56
N LYS A 116 -1.68 -29.15 12.09
CA LYS A 116 -0.85 -30.28 12.57
C LYS A 116 0.59 -30.26 12.05
N SER A 117 0.81 -29.78 10.82
CA SER A 117 2.15 -29.74 10.20
C SER A 117 2.98 -28.59 10.77
N PRO A 118 4.15 -28.84 11.37
CA PRO A 118 4.99 -27.78 11.95
C PRO A 118 5.43 -26.73 10.93
N ARG A 119 5.78 -27.14 9.71
CA ARG A 119 6.17 -26.21 8.62
C ARG A 119 5.01 -25.32 8.18
N LEU A 120 3.81 -25.90 8.02
CA LEU A 120 2.64 -25.11 7.64
C LEU A 120 2.18 -24.22 8.79
N ARG A 121 2.30 -24.68 10.04
CA ARG A 121 2.01 -23.88 11.23
C ARG A 121 2.89 -22.64 11.27
N GLN A 122 4.20 -22.79 11.12
CA GLN A 122 5.14 -21.66 11.11
C GLN A 122 4.84 -20.66 9.97
N LEU A 123 4.48 -21.16 8.78
CA LEU A 123 4.05 -20.29 7.68
C LEU A 123 2.79 -19.51 8.05
N ILE A 124 1.78 -20.17 8.62
CA ILE A 124 0.52 -19.52 9.02
C ILE A 124 0.74 -18.51 10.14
N GLU A 125 1.55 -18.82 11.17
CA GLU A 125 1.95 -17.88 12.22
C GLU A 125 2.58 -16.62 11.61
N ASN A 126 3.45 -16.77 10.61
CA ASN A 126 4.09 -15.63 9.96
C ASN A 126 3.09 -14.78 9.16
N ILE A 127 2.11 -15.39 8.49
CA ILE A 127 1.14 -14.64 7.67
C ILE A 127 -0.08 -14.14 8.43
N GLU A 128 -0.32 -14.55 9.69
CA GLU A 128 -1.45 -14.08 10.50
C GLU A 128 -1.51 -12.55 10.62
N CYS A 129 -0.37 -11.85 10.57
CA CYS A 129 -0.34 -10.39 10.56
C CYS A 129 -1.06 -9.78 9.34
N LEU A 130 -1.23 -10.53 8.24
CA LEU A 130 -1.96 -10.11 7.05
C LEU A 130 -3.47 -9.98 7.30
N GLU A 131 -4.01 -10.54 8.39
CA GLU A 131 -5.44 -10.37 8.73
C GLU A 131 -5.84 -8.91 8.96
N ALA A 132 -4.86 -8.04 9.26
CA ALA A 132 -5.06 -6.59 9.37
C ALA A 132 -5.62 -5.95 8.08
N VAL A 133 -5.40 -6.55 6.90
CA VAL A 133 -5.89 -6.04 5.62
C VAL A 133 -7.09 -6.79 5.05
N CYS A 134 -7.57 -7.83 5.74
CA CYS A 134 -8.67 -8.67 5.31
C CYS A 134 -10.05 -8.06 5.58
N TRP A 135 -10.22 -7.22 6.60
CA TRP A 135 -11.54 -6.77 7.09
C TRP A 135 -12.48 -6.17 6.04
N ASP A 136 -11.94 -5.53 5.01
CA ASP A 136 -12.71 -4.89 3.95
C ASP A 136 -13.10 -5.81 2.79
N TYR A 137 -12.58 -7.04 2.78
CA TYR A 137 -12.59 -7.92 1.64
C TYR A 137 -12.90 -9.35 2.12
N ASP A 138 -13.72 -10.09 1.37
CA ASP A 138 -14.04 -11.50 1.68
C ASP A 138 -12.83 -12.42 1.40
N ILE A 139 -11.70 -12.16 2.07
CA ILE A 139 -10.40 -12.80 1.94
C ILE A 139 -9.79 -13.04 3.33
N ASN A 140 -8.85 -13.97 3.43
CA ASN A 140 -8.07 -14.25 4.64
C ASN A 140 -6.57 -14.02 4.41
N ALA A 141 -5.75 -14.17 5.45
CA ALA A 141 -4.31 -13.99 5.35
C ALA A 141 -3.65 -14.84 4.24
N SER A 142 -4.08 -16.09 4.06
CA SER A 142 -3.56 -16.98 3.01
C SER A 142 -3.88 -16.44 1.61
N ASN A 143 -5.07 -15.87 1.42
CA ASN A 143 -5.45 -15.23 0.16
C ASN A 143 -4.59 -14.01 -0.10
N VAL A 144 -4.35 -13.17 0.91
CA VAL A 144 -3.47 -11.99 0.81
C VAL A 144 -2.06 -12.42 0.42
N TYR A 145 -1.49 -13.40 1.12
CA TYR A 145 -0.18 -13.95 0.81
C TYR A 145 -0.09 -14.45 -0.64
N ARG A 146 -1.11 -15.20 -1.09
CA ARG A 146 -1.18 -15.72 -2.46
C ARG A 146 -1.19 -14.58 -3.48
N ILE A 147 -2.06 -13.59 -3.32
CA ILE A 147 -2.17 -12.45 -4.24
C ILE A 147 -0.85 -11.69 -4.32
N LEU A 148 -0.21 -11.42 -3.18
CA LEU A 148 1.09 -10.73 -3.15
C LEU A 148 2.17 -11.54 -3.88
N LYS A 149 2.21 -12.85 -3.68
CA LYS A 149 3.24 -13.72 -4.24
C LYS A 149 3.06 -14.01 -5.73
N THR A 150 1.83 -14.20 -6.20
CA THR A 150 1.55 -14.56 -7.59
C THR A 150 1.16 -13.37 -8.45
N LYS A 151 0.83 -12.22 -7.84
CA LYS A 151 0.24 -11.04 -8.48
C LYS A 151 -1.08 -11.32 -9.21
N ASN A 152 -1.69 -12.49 -8.99
CA ASN A 152 -2.97 -12.85 -9.58
C ASN A 152 -4.11 -12.49 -8.61
N ASP A 153 -4.97 -11.56 -9.05
CA ASP A 153 -6.13 -11.05 -8.34
C ASP A 153 -7.47 -11.36 -9.03
N GLU A 154 -7.49 -12.15 -10.11
CA GLU A 154 -8.66 -12.33 -10.99
C GLU A 154 -9.91 -12.84 -10.26
N ASN A 155 -9.70 -13.69 -9.26
CA ASN A 155 -10.77 -14.31 -8.47
C ASN A 155 -10.99 -13.63 -7.12
N PHE A 156 -10.46 -12.42 -6.93
CA PHE A 156 -10.48 -11.73 -5.66
C PHE A 156 -11.20 -10.37 -5.74
N PRO A 157 -11.83 -9.94 -4.63
CA PRO A 157 -12.56 -8.67 -4.57
C PRO A 157 -11.63 -7.45 -4.53
N ILE A 158 -10.31 -7.64 -4.48
CA ILE A 158 -9.31 -6.59 -4.37
C ILE A 158 -8.21 -6.82 -5.39
N SER A 159 -7.81 -5.76 -6.10
CA SER A 159 -6.69 -5.83 -7.01
C SER A 159 -5.35 -5.92 -6.26
N PHE A 160 -4.35 -6.58 -6.86
CA PHE A 160 -2.97 -6.64 -6.36
C PHE A 160 -2.44 -5.24 -6.05
N ASP A 161 -2.71 -4.29 -6.95
CA ASP A 161 -2.24 -2.91 -6.88
C ASP A 161 -2.80 -2.13 -5.68
N VAL A 162 -4.03 -2.43 -5.27
CA VAL A 162 -4.66 -1.86 -4.08
C VAL A 162 -4.23 -2.61 -2.82
N LEU A 163 -4.15 -3.93 -2.90
CA LEU A 163 -3.75 -4.78 -1.78
C LEU A 163 -2.36 -4.41 -1.27
N ARG A 164 -1.36 -4.30 -2.16
CA ARG A 164 0.02 -3.96 -1.76
C ARG A 164 0.13 -2.61 -1.05
N LYS A 165 -0.68 -1.61 -1.43
CA LYS A 165 -0.73 -0.30 -0.75
C LYS A 165 -1.33 -0.41 0.64
N LYS A 166 -2.39 -1.22 0.81
CA LYS A 166 -3.00 -1.47 2.12
C LYS A 166 -2.03 -2.23 3.03
N VAL A 167 -1.33 -3.22 2.49
CA VAL A 167 -0.32 -4.00 3.23
C VAL A 167 0.76 -3.08 3.80
N LEU A 168 1.38 -2.23 2.99
CA LEU A 168 2.37 -1.26 3.51
C LEU A 168 1.80 -0.23 4.49
N LYS A 169 0.50 0.04 4.42
CA LYS A 169 -0.16 1.01 5.31
C LYS A 169 -0.40 0.43 6.70
N TYR A 170 -0.77 -0.85 6.80
CA TYR A 170 -1.24 -1.47 8.05
C TYR A 170 -0.26 -2.45 8.68
N ILE A 171 0.75 -2.91 7.94
CA ILE A 171 1.67 -3.96 8.38
C ILE A 171 3.08 -3.39 8.45
N SER A 172 3.77 -3.62 9.57
CA SER A 172 5.16 -3.19 9.77
C SER A 172 6.11 -3.96 8.85
N ILE A 173 7.22 -3.32 8.49
CA ILE A 173 8.22 -3.95 7.63
C ILE A 173 8.83 -5.20 8.27
N ASP A 174 9.05 -5.20 9.58
CA ASP A 174 9.58 -6.36 10.31
C ASP A 174 8.71 -7.62 10.14
N ASN A 175 7.39 -7.44 10.13
CA ASN A 175 6.48 -8.56 9.90
C ASN A 175 6.48 -9.01 8.44
N LEU A 176 6.61 -8.07 7.49
CA LEU A 176 6.74 -8.42 6.08
C LEU A 176 8.04 -9.18 5.79
N GLN A 177 9.15 -8.84 6.48
CA GLN A 177 10.43 -9.53 6.35
C GLN A 177 10.43 -10.95 6.93
N LYS A 178 9.48 -11.30 7.79
CA LYS A 178 9.27 -12.70 8.23
C LYS A 178 8.58 -13.55 7.17
N ILE A 179 7.92 -12.91 6.19
CA ILE A 179 7.09 -13.56 5.18
C ILE A 179 7.78 -13.60 3.81
N PHE A 180 8.47 -12.51 3.44
CA PHE A 180 9.03 -12.28 2.11
C PHE A 180 10.53 -11.97 2.16
N THR A 181 11.26 -12.41 1.13
CA THR A 181 12.66 -12.00 0.94
C THR A 181 12.75 -10.55 0.46
N LEU A 182 13.93 -9.95 0.50
CA LEU A 182 14.12 -8.57 0.01
C LEU A 182 13.77 -8.45 -1.48
N GLU A 183 14.11 -9.45 -2.29
CA GLU A 183 13.80 -9.48 -3.73
C GLU A 183 12.28 -9.51 -3.95
N GLU A 184 11.56 -10.35 -3.19
CA GLU A 184 10.10 -10.40 -3.23
C GLU A 184 9.49 -9.06 -2.78
N LEU A 185 10.00 -8.44 -1.71
CA LEU A 185 9.55 -7.13 -1.26
C LEU A 185 9.73 -6.04 -2.33
N ILE A 186 10.87 -6.05 -3.03
CA ILE A 186 11.14 -5.14 -4.15
C ILE A 186 10.10 -5.38 -5.25
N GLU A 187 9.91 -6.63 -5.65
CA GLU A 187 9.00 -7.01 -6.72
C GLU A 187 7.54 -6.65 -6.42
N ILE A 188 7.10 -6.85 -5.16
CA ILE A 188 5.74 -6.59 -4.72
C ILE A 188 5.48 -5.08 -4.65
N PHE A 189 6.37 -4.34 -4.00
CA PHE A 189 6.09 -2.98 -3.55
C PHE A 189 6.65 -1.89 -4.45
N ASN A 190 7.49 -2.19 -5.44
CA ASN A 190 8.07 -1.18 -6.33
C ASN A 190 7.00 -0.27 -6.98
N GLY A 191 7.32 1.02 -7.07
CA GLY A 191 6.46 2.04 -7.68
C GLY A 191 5.36 2.61 -6.77
N ILE A 192 5.35 2.25 -5.49
CA ILE A 192 4.50 2.90 -4.49
C ILE A 192 5.07 4.27 -4.12
N ASN A 193 4.20 5.27 -3.99
CA ASN A 193 4.59 6.59 -3.51
C ASN A 193 4.92 6.51 -2.01
N PRO A 194 6.17 6.79 -1.59
CA PRO A 194 6.58 6.67 -0.20
C PRO A 194 5.78 7.59 0.76
N ASN A 195 5.22 8.70 0.27
CA ASN A 195 4.39 9.60 1.07
C ASN A 195 3.06 8.97 1.51
N THR A 196 2.65 7.85 0.89
CA THR A 196 1.45 7.13 1.28
C THR A 196 1.68 6.13 2.43
N ILE A 197 2.95 5.88 2.78
CA ILE A 197 3.36 4.97 3.85
C ILE A 197 3.37 5.75 5.17
N ARG A 198 2.49 5.35 6.09
CA ARG A 198 2.26 6.07 7.36
C ARG A 198 3.28 5.73 8.44
N ASN A 199 3.72 4.47 8.50
CA ASN A 199 4.73 4.04 9.45
C ASN A 199 6.11 4.59 9.00
N PRO A 200 6.81 5.40 9.84
CA PRO A 200 8.09 5.99 9.46
C PRO A 200 9.18 4.96 9.14
N GLU A 201 9.31 3.91 9.96
CA GLU A 201 10.32 2.86 9.76
C GLU A 201 10.11 2.09 8.45
N THR A 202 8.86 1.72 8.16
CA THR A 202 8.49 1.08 6.88
C THR A 202 8.78 2.01 5.70
N ARG A 203 8.50 3.31 5.84
CA ARG A 203 8.76 4.30 4.79
C ARG A 203 10.26 4.44 4.54
N ASP A 204 11.05 4.55 5.59
CA ASP A 204 12.50 4.70 5.50
C ASP A 204 13.13 3.44 4.89
N PHE A 205 12.69 2.25 5.30
CA PHE A 205 13.09 1.00 4.66
C PHE A 205 12.72 0.97 3.18
N TYR A 206 11.48 1.32 2.83
CA TYR A 206 11.01 1.32 1.45
C TYR A 206 11.87 2.22 0.57
N VAL A 207 12.09 3.45 1.02
CA VAL A 207 12.91 4.45 0.35
C VAL A 207 14.34 3.94 0.14
N VAL A 208 14.94 3.33 1.16
CA VAL A 208 16.34 2.91 1.10
C VAL A 208 16.54 1.62 0.31
N LYS A 209 15.60 0.68 0.40
CA LYS A 209 15.79 -0.70 -0.07
C LYS A 209 14.94 -1.08 -1.26
N ILE A 210 13.78 -0.44 -1.46
CA ILE A 210 12.77 -0.83 -2.45
C ILE A 210 12.61 0.19 -3.59
N GLU A 211 12.65 1.48 -3.32
CA GLU A 211 12.34 2.52 -4.32
C GLU A 211 13.33 2.49 -5.51
N LEU A 212 12.84 2.04 -6.68
CA LEU A 212 13.62 1.99 -7.91
C LEU A 212 13.25 3.12 -8.86
N TYR A 213 14.24 3.58 -9.62
CA TYR A 213 14.10 4.51 -10.72
C TYR A 213 14.84 3.98 -11.95
N LEU A 214 14.25 4.17 -13.13
CA LEU A 214 14.92 3.87 -14.39
C LEU A 214 16.00 4.93 -14.64
N HIS A 215 17.22 4.64 -14.18
CA HIS A 215 18.38 5.49 -14.39
C HIS A 215 18.82 5.37 -15.85
N ASP A 216 18.92 6.51 -16.55
CA ASP A 216 19.56 6.60 -17.85
C ASP A 216 20.92 7.31 -17.67
N PRO A 217 22.05 6.65 -17.96
CA PRO A 217 23.37 7.27 -17.90
C PRO A 217 23.50 8.55 -18.74
N LYS A 218 22.71 8.69 -19.81
CA LYS A 218 22.74 9.86 -20.71
C LYS A 218 22.17 11.13 -20.10
N ASP A 219 21.42 11.01 -19.00
CA ASP A 219 20.90 12.17 -18.28
C ASP A 219 22.00 12.92 -17.50
N TYR A 220 23.19 12.35 -17.39
CA TYR A 220 24.27 12.82 -16.54
C TYR A 220 25.57 12.98 -17.32
N THR A 221 26.44 13.88 -16.83
CA THR A 221 27.75 14.15 -17.42
C THR A 221 28.75 13.01 -17.20
N PHE A 222 28.53 12.20 -16.16
CA PHE A 222 29.33 11.03 -15.83
C PHE A 222 28.44 9.84 -15.45
N ASN A 223 28.81 8.62 -15.88
CA ASN A 223 28.08 7.42 -15.48
C ASN A 223 28.64 6.86 -14.15
N CYS A 224 27.96 7.15 -13.04
CA CYS A 224 28.30 6.57 -11.73
C CYS A 224 28.07 5.04 -11.65
N PHE A 225 27.33 4.47 -12.59
CA PHE A 225 27.00 3.05 -12.67
C PHE A 225 27.67 2.43 -13.91
N TRP A 226 29.01 2.42 -13.93
CA TRP A 226 29.81 2.05 -15.09
C TRP A 226 29.50 0.67 -15.68
N GLN A 227 29.00 -0.28 -14.88
CA GLN A 227 28.58 -1.61 -15.34
C GLN A 227 27.28 -1.62 -16.15
N THR A 228 26.50 -0.54 -16.06
CA THR A 228 25.23 -0.36 -16.78
C THR A 228 25.32 0.89 -17.66
N PRO A 229 25.91 0.80 -18.87
CA PRO A 229 25.98 1.91 -19.83
C PRO A 229 24.66 2.16 -20.59
N PHE A 230 23.58 1.48 -20.21
CA PHE A 230 22.24 1.55 -20.77
C PHE A 230 21.21 1.79 -19.66
N PRO A 231 19.97 2.24 -19.99
CA PRO A 231 18.94 2.46 -18.99
C PRO A 231 18.67 1.23 -18.12
N ALA A 232 18.75 1.39 -16.81
CA ALA A 232 18.61 0.30 -15.85
C ALA A 232 17.92 0.77 -14.56
N ASN A 233 17.17 -0.12 -13.93
CA ASN A 233 16.57 0.18 -12.63
C ASN A 233 17.65 0.24 -11.55
N GLN A 234 17.77 1.39 -10.89
CA GLN A 234 18.67 1.62 -9.77
C GLN A 234 17.88 2.17 -8.59
N LYS A 235 18.37 1.93 -7.37
CA LYS A 235 17.74 2.51 -6.17
C LYS A 235 17.90 4.03 -6.20
N VAL A 236 16.82 4.76 -5.92
CA VAL A 236 16.83 6.23 -5.90
C VAL A 236 17.92 6.76 -4.96
N THR A 237 18.02 6.16 -3.77
CA THR A 237 19.06 6.49 -2.79
C THR A 237 20.48 6.26 -3.32
N SER A 238 20.72 5.15 -4.03
CA SER A 238 22.01 4.88 -4.67
C SER A 238 22.34 5.88 -5.76
N ILE A 239 21.36 6.25 -6.62
CA ILE A 239 21.54 7.27 -7.65
C ILE A 239 21.96 8.59 -6.99
N ILE A 240 21.15 9.09 -6.05
CA ILE A 240 21.40 10.38 -5.40
C ILE A 240 22.77 10.39 -4.71
N ARG A 241 23.08 9.38 -3.90
CA ARG A 241 24.33 9.35 -3.10
C ARG A 241 25.60 9.23 -3.94
N ASN A 242 25.54 8.51 -5.07
CA ASN A 242 26.67 8.37 -5.98
C ASN A 242 26.94 9.68 -6.73
N TYR A 243 25.90 10.32 -7.28
CA TYR A 243 26.04 11.59 -7.98
C TYR A 243 26.38 12.76 -7.04
N LEU A 244 25.88 12.78 -5.80
CA LEU A 244 26.38 13.71 -4.78
C LEU A 244 27.90 13.54 -4.54
N GLY A 245 28.42 12.32 -4.69
CA GLY A 245 29.85 12.03 -4.54
C GLY A 245 30.72 12.59 -5.67
N THR A 246 30.16 12.94 -6.82
CA THR A 246 30.94 13.54 -7.94
C THR A 246 31.15 15.03 -7.76
N MET A 247 30.36 15.68 -6.88
CA MET A 247 30.32 17.14 -6.70
C MET A 247 30.04 17.93 -7.99
N ASN A 248 29.56 17.26 -9.04
CA ASN A 248 29.27 17.92 -10.31
C ASN A 248 27.95 18.70 -10.20
N LYS A 249 28.01 20.03 -10.36
CA LYS A 249 26.86 20.95 -10.24
C LYS A 249 25.71 20.55 -11.19
N GLN A 250 26.01 20.26 -12.44
CA GLN A 250 25.01 19.90 -13.43
C GLN A 250 24.29 18.59 -13.07
N ASP A 251 25.03 17.57 -12.66
CA ASP A 251 24.46 16.28 -12.27
C ASP A 251 23.61 16.41 -10.99
N ILE A 252 24.06 17.19 -10.01
CA ILE A 252 23.31 17.42 -8.77
C ILE A 252 22.01 18.21 -9.05
N HIS A 253 22.04 19.17 -9.97
CA HIS A 253 20.83 19.87 -10.42
C HIS A 253 19.89 18.92 -11.18
N THR A 254 20.41 17.99 -11.98
CA THR A 254 19.62 16.91 -12.59
C THR A 254 18.93 16.05 -11.53
N LEU A 255 19.62 15.70 -10.43
CA LEU A 255 18.99 15.00 -9.30
C LEU A 255 17.83 15.81 -8.72
N CYS A 256 18.05 17.10 -8.46
CA CYS A 256 17.03 17.98 -7.87
C CYS A 256 15.80 18.09 -8.78
N LYS A 257 16.01 18.18 -10.10
CA LYS A 257 14.93 18.19 -11.11
C LYS A 257 14.14 16.88 -11.14
N LYS A 258 14.81 15.73 -11.00
CA LYS A 258 14.15 14.41 -11.10
C LYS A 258 13.47 13.97 -9.81
N PHE A 259 14.08 14.24 -8.65
CA PHE A 259 13.66 13.68 -7.36
C PHE A 259 13.16 14.73 -6.37
N GLY A 260 13.31 16.02 -6.69
CA GLY A 260 12.99 17.14 -5.81
C GLY A 260 14.16 17.55 -4.92
N LYS A 261 14.34 18.87 -4.75
CA LYS A 261 15.40 19.48 -3.94
C LYS A 261 15.40 18.94 -2.50
N ASP A 262 14.25 18.91 -1.84
CA ASP A 262 14.12 18.45 -0.46
C ASP A 262 14.58 16.99 -0.29
N ARG A 263 14.29 16.14 -1.28
CA ARG A 263 14.70 14.74 -1.27
C ARG A 263 16.21 14.59 -1.40
N VAL A 264 16.82 15.34 -2.30
CA VAL A 264 18.28 15.35 -2.48
C VAL A 264 18.97 15.88 -1.22
N LEU A 265 18.43 16.94 -0.61
CA LEU A 265 18.93 17.50 0.64
C LEU A 265 18.80 16.51 1.81
N GLN A 266 17.70 15.78 1.89
CA GLN A 266 17.50 14.73 2.89
C GLN A 266 18.56 13.63 2.74
N GLU A 267 18.82 13.13 1.53
CA GLU A 267 19.83 12.11 1.29
C GLU A 267 21.26 12.59 1.54
N LEU A 268 21.56 13.87 1.25
CA LEU A 268 22.83 14.50 1.61
C LEU A 268 23.04 14.44 3.13
N ASN A 269 22.05 14.89 3.91
CA ASN A 269 22.12 14.85 5.37
C ASN A 269 22.24 13.41 5.90
N ASN A 270 21.43 12.47 5.40
CA ASN A 270 21.47 11.07 5.83
C ASN A 270 22.85 10.44 5.57
N LYS A 271 23.42 10.66 4.37
CA LYS A 271 24.75 10.15 4.02
C LYS A 271 25.83 10.63 5.01
N TYR A 272 25.79 11.91 5.40
CA TYR A 272 26.79 12.45 6.34
C TYR A 272 26.54 12.03 7.78
N ARG A 273 25.28 11.92 8.23
CA ARG A 273 24.96 11.35 9.55
C ARG A 273 25.48 9.92 9.68
N GLU A 274 25.16 9.05 8.72
CA GLU A 274 25.65 7.67 8.68
C GLU A 274 27.18 7.62 8.69
N LEU A 275 27.84 8.50 7.92
CA LEU A 275 29.30 8.57 7.87
C LEU A 275 29.91 8.99 9.22
N PHE A 276 29.28 9.92 9.93
CA PHE A 276 29.75 10.40 11.24
C PHE A 276 29.44 9.42 12.38
N GLU A 277 28.36 8.65 12.26
CA GLU A 277 28.07 7.51 13.15
C GLU A 277 29.14 6.42 13.04
N ILE A 278 29.65 6.15 11.82
CA ILE A 278 30.81 5.25 11.61
C ILE A 278 32.08 5.83 12.25
N GLY A 279 32.20 7.16 12.34
CA GLY A 279 33.28 7.86 13.03
C GLY A 279 34.59 7.99 12.23
N PHE A 280 34.62 7.51 10.99
CA PHE A 280 35.77 7.67 10.10
C PHE A 280 35.37 7.67 8.62
N PHE A 281 36.17 8.34 7.80
CA PHE A 281 36.12 8.28 6.36
C PHE A 281 37.27 7.41 5.84
N ASP A 282 36.96 6.37 5.07
CA ASP A 282 37.96 5.46 4.50
C ASP A 282 38.38 5.92 3.10
N VAL A 283 39.67 6.21 2.94
CA VAL A 283 40.30 6.50 1.65
C VAL A 283 41.33 5.43 1.34
N LYS A 284 40.95 4.45 0.51
CA LYS A 284 41.86 3.37 0.07
C LYS A 284 42.53 2.63 1.24
N GLY A 285 41.78 2.37 2.31
CA GLY A 285 42.24 1.71 3.54
C GLY A 285 42.76 2.67 4.61
N TRP A 286 42.86 3.98 4.32
CA TRP A 286 43.25 5.00 5.29
C TRP A 286 42.02 5.57 5.97
N LYS A 287 41.88 5.31 7.28
CA LYS A 287 40.77 5.80 8.08
C LYS A 287 41.08 7.19 8.63
N ILE A 288 40.42 8.19 8.09
CA ILE A 288 40.48 9.57 8.57
C ILE A 288 39.38 9.72 9.63
N PRO A 289 39.71 9.99 10.91
CA PRO A 289 38.69 10.13 11.94
C PRO A 289 37.80 11.33 11.68
N LEU A 290 36.51 11.18 11.98
CA LEU A 290 35.52 12.24 11.89
C LEU A 290 35.12 12.65 13.31
N SER A 291 34.99 13.97 13.53
CA SER A 291 34.69 14.52 14.85
C SER A 291 33.88 15.80 14.72
N GLY A 292 33.18 16.18 15.78
CA GLY A 292 32.31 17.36 15.76
C GLY A 292 31.05 17.15 14.93
N LYS A 293 30.54 18.25 14.34
CA LYS A 293 29.30 18.26 13.56
C LYS A 293 29.61 18.14 12.08
N TYR A 294 28.85 17.31 11.36
CA TYR A 294 29.08 17.10 9.93
C TYR A 294 28.79 18.35 9.10
N GLU A 295 27.92 19.22 9.61
CA GLU A 295 27.55 20.49 9.00
C GLU A 295 28.72 21.47 8.90
N ASP A 296 29.75 21.30 9.72
CA ASP A 296 30.92 22.17 9.74
C ASP A 296 31.94 21.80 8.64
N TYR A 297 31.81 20.62 8.04
CA TYR A 297 32.77 20.11 7.07
C TYR A 297 32.62 20.78 5.71
N GLU A 298 33.74 21.19 5.12
CA GLU A 298 33.78 21.96 3.87
C GLU A 298 33.09 21.25 2.70
N LEU A 299 33.30 19.94 2.58
CA LEU A 299 32.67 19.15 1.53
C LEU A 299 31.14 19.13 1.65
N PHE A 300 30.61 19.09 2.87
CA PHE A 300 29.17 19.17 3.10
C PHE A 300 28.63 20.55 2.71
N LYS A 301 29.34 21.63 3.08
CA LYS A 301 28.96 23.01 2.74
C LYS A 301 28.92 23.25 1.23
N ILE A 302 29.92 22.78 0.49
CA ILE A 302 29.96 22.88 -0.97
C ILE A 302 28.77 22.16 -1.61
N LEU A 303 28.48 20.93 -1.18
CA LEU A 303 27.33 20.18 -1.70
C LEU A 303 26.01 20.84 -1.35
N LEU A 304 25.89 21.38 -0.13
CA LEU A 304 24.71 22.11 0.32
C LEU A 304 24.50 23.38 -0.51
N GLU A 305 25.55 24.12 -0.82
CA GLU A 305 25.51 25.30 -1.69
C GLU A 305 25.00 24.94 -3.08
N ILE A 306 25.59 23.92 -3.73
CA ILE A 306 25.16 23.45 -5.05
C ILE A 306 23.68 23.08 -5.07
N VAL A 307 23.19 22.34 -4.06
CA VAL A 307 21.77 21.98 -3.93
C VAL A 307 20.90 23.22 -3.71
N ASN A 308 21.38 24.20 -2.95
CA ASN A 308 20.64 25.41 -2.65
C ASN A 308 20.51 26.35 -3.84
N GLU A 309 21.52 26.41 -4.72
CA GLU A 309 21.50 27.15 -5.99
C GLU A 309 20.47 26.61 -7.01
N PHE A 310 19.90 25.42 -6.79
CA PHE A 310 18.86 24.90 -7.67
C PHE A 310 17.56 25.70 -7.49
N GLU A 311 17.15 26.40 -8.55
CA GLU A 311 15.89 27.12 -8.68
C GLU A 311 14.88 26.31 -9.50
N THR A 312 13.66 26.13 -8.98
CA THR A 312 12.54 25.57 -9.75
C THR A 312 11.99 26.66 -10.67
N ASN A 313 12.39 26.62 -11.94
CA ASN A 313 11.70 27.35 -13.01
C ASN A 313 10.36 26.71 -13.37
#